data_AF-A0AAE1I7E7-F1
#
_entry.id   AF-A0AAE1I7E7-F1
#
_cell.length_a   1.000
_cell.length_b   1.000
_cell.length_c   1.000
_cell.angle_alpha   90.00
_cell.angle_beta   90.00
_cell.angle_gamma   90.00
#
_symmetry.space_group_name_H-M   'P 1'
#
loop_
_entity.id
_entity.type
_entity.pdbx_description
1 polymer ?
#
loop_
_entity_poly.entity_id
_entity_poly.type
_entity_poly.pdbx_seq_one_letter_code
_entity_poly.pdbx_strand_id
1 'polypeptide(L)'
;MSTQLAKGRRNCGESRRETALREVTEETGFACRLLPVNMHTRAPPAIETEQLDDLARFYTNICEPFTLQIRRFKHNNVKLIWWFVAVVDEDVSPKETMEDRCVVEFYSYTEVLNKLTFQMDRDMVKKAIKIVENTYTE
;
A
#
# COMPACT_ATOMS: atom_id res chain seq x y z
N MET A 1 -15.98 -15.62 -5.79
CA MET A 1 -15.44 -14.73 -4.74
C MET A 1 -14.56 -13.68 -5.41
N SER A 2 -14.45 -12.47 -4.87
CA SER A 2 -13.59 -11.42 -5.43
C SER A 2 -12.29 -11.32 -4.65
N THR A 3 -11.15 -11.33 -5.36
CA THR A 3 -9.81 -11.11 -4.79
C THR A 3 -9.44 -9.64 -4.89
N GLN A 4 -9.03 -9.04 -3.77
CA GLN A 4 -8.66 -7.63 -3.63
C GLN A 4 -7.44 -7.48 -2.73
N LEU A 5 -6.87 -6.28 -2.68
CA LEU A 5 -5.85 -5.91 -1.70
C LEU A 5 -6.50 -5.41 -0.40
N ALA A 6 -5.82 -5.61 0.72
CA ALA A 6 -6.21 -5.11 2.04
C ALA A 6 -6.22 -3.56 2.05
N LYS A 7 -7.30 -2.97 2.57
CA LYS A 7 -7.57 -1.53 2.60
C LYS A 7 -8.95 -1.23 3.17
N GLY A 8 -8.99 -0.44 4.24
CA GLY A 8 -10.22 0.15 4.75
C GLY A 8 -10.14 1.64 5.04
N ARG A 9 -10.80 2.03 6.12
CA ARG A 9 -11.10 3.44 6.42
C ARG A 9 -10.11 3.94 7.46
N ARG A 10 -9.63 5.16 7.28
CA ARG A 10 -8.82 5.84 8.29
C ARG A 10 -9.68 6.33 9.44
N ASN A 11 -9.23 6.09 10.66
CA ASN A 11 -9.87 6.60 11.87
C ASN A 11 -9.51 8.07 12.14
N CYS A 12 -10.35 8.79 12.89
CA CYS A 12 -10.04 10.17 13.29
C CYS A 12 -8.77 10.20 14.16
N GLY A 13 -7.81 11.08 13.83
CA GLY A 13 -6.52 11.17 14.50
C GLY A 13 -5.45 10.19 14.01
N GLU A 14 -5.83 9.16 13.25
CA GLU A 14 -4.89 8.16 12.71
C GLU A 14 -4.14 8.68 11.48
N SER A 15 -2.85 8.40 11.38
CA SER A 15 -2.07 8.68 10.16
C SER A 15 -2.36 7.65 9.06
N ARG A 16 -2.07 8.00 7.81
CA ARG A 16 -2.26 7.08 6.68
C ARG A 16 -1.42 5.81 6.78
N ARG A 17 -0.23 5.91 7.41
CA ARG A 17 0.66 4.77 7.64
C ARG A 17 0.07 3.83 8.68
N GLU A 18 -0.39 4.37 9.81
CA GLU A 18 -1.06 3.59 10.87
C GLU A 18 -2.30 2.88 10.33
N THR A 19 -3.13 3.58 9.54
CA THR A 19 -4.28 2.96 8.86
C THR A 19 -3.87 1.78 8.00
N ALA A 20 -2.85 1.93 7.15
CA ALA A 20 -2.45 0.87 6.23
C ALA A 20 -2.00 -0.39 6.99
N LEU A 21 -1.24 -0.23 8.08
CA LEU A 21 -0.78 -1.35 8.91
C LEU A 21 -1.93 -2.02 9.67
N ARG A 22 -2.81 -1.22 10.29
CA ARG A 22 -3.97 -1.74 11.03
C ARG A 22 -4.91 -2.51 10.13
N GLU A 23 -5.27 -1.96 8.96
CA GLU A 23 -6.20 -2.58 8.02
C GLU A 23 -5.67 -3.91 7.47
N VAL A 24 -4.36 -4.04 7.25
CA VAL A 24 -3.76 -5.35 6.90
C VAL A 24 -3.97 -6.35 8.04
N THR A 25 -3.71 -5.95 9.28
CA THR A 25 -3.90 -6.86 10.43
C THR A 25 -5.37 -7.20 10.67
N GLU A 26 -6.30 -6.25 10.52
CA GLU A 26 -7.74 -6.51 10.68
C GLU A 26 -8.30 -7.45 9.60
N GLU A 27 -7.93 -7.23 8.32
CA GLU A 27 -8.44 -8.03 7.20
C GLU A 27 -7.74 -9.41 7.05
N THR A 28 -6.47 -9.51 7.44
CA THR A 28 -5.64 -10.71 7.15
C THR A 28 -5.12 -11.43 8.39
N GLY A 29 -5.14 -10.79 9.56
CA GLY A 29 -4.56 -11.33 10.79
C GLY A 29 -3.04 -11.19 10.87
N PHE A 30 -2.36 -10.92 9.75
CA PHE A 30 -0.91 -10.77 9.72
C PHE A 30 -0.47 -9.41 10.24
N ALA A 31 0.54 -9.42 11.11
CA ALA A 31 1.32 -8.22 11.37
C ALA A 31 2.18 -7.91 10.14
N CYS A 32 2.33 -6.62 9.84
CA CYS A 32 3.21 -6.17 8.77
C CYS A 32 3.97 -4.91 9.17
N ARG A 33 5.00 -4.60 8.40
CA ARG A 33 5.71 -3.31 8.45
C ARG A 33 5.79 -2.73 7.05
N LEU A 34 5.84 -1.40 6.97
CA LEU A 34 6.10 -0.75 5.69
C LEU A 34 7.48 -1.17 5.18
N LEU A 35 7.54 -1.51 3.90
CA LEU A 35 8.79 -1.80 3.21
C LEU A 35 9.36 -0.47 2.73
N PRO A 36 10.54 -0.05 3.18
CA PRO A 36 11.18 1.14 2.64
C PRO A 36 11.46 0.95 1.14
N VAL A 37 11.24 1.97 0.33
CA VAL A 37 11.44 1.89 -1.13
C VAL A 37 12.18 3.10 -1.68
N ASN A 38 12.79 2.92 -2.83
CA ASN A 38 13.44 3.97 -3.60
C ASN A 38 12.46 4.47 -4.67
N MET A 39 12.03 5.73 -4.58
CA MET A 39 11.08 6.29 -5.54
C MET A 39 11.14 7.81 -5.66
N HIS A 40 10.60 8.32 -6.77
CA HIS A 40 10.38 9.75 -6.93
C HIS A 40 9.14 10.19 -6.17
N THR A 41 9.25 11.26 -5.38
CA THR A 41 8.12 11.91 -4.73
C THR A 41 8.25 13.43 -4.80
N ARG A 42 7.12 14.12 -4.73
CA ARG A 42 7.07 15.59 -4.58
C ARG A 42 7.05 16.01 -3.11
N ALA A 43 7.02 15.06 -2.18
CA ALA A 43 7.16 15.38 -0.76
C ALA A 43 8.55 15.99 -0.52
N PRO A 44 8.64 17.13 0.18
CA PRO A 44 9.92 17.69 0.59
C PRO A 44 10.57 16.80 1.66
N PRO A 45 11.88 16.97 1.94
CA PRO A 45 12.53 16.30 3.06
C PRO A 45 11.89 16.74 4.38
N ALA A 46 11.95 15.89 5.41
CA ALA A 46 11.36 16.17 6.72
C ALA A 46 11.93 17.43 7.40
N ILE A 47 13.17 17.78 7.07
CA ILE A 47 13.82 19.02 7.50
C ILE A 47 14.21 19.76 6.22
N GLU A 48 13.54 20.87 5.96
CA GLU A 48 13.88 21.78 4.86
C GLU A 48 14.92 22.80 5.34
N THR A 49 16.11 22.76 4.76
CA THR A 49 17.19 23.72 5.04
C THR A 49 17.21 24.90 4.07
N GLU A 50 16.44 24.79 2.99
CA GLU A 50 16.35 25.77 1.91
C GLU A 50 14.97 25.68 1.24
N GLN A 51 14.59 26.73 0.51
CA GLN A 51 13.35 26.72 -0.26
C GLN A 51 13.51 25.80 -1.47
N LEU A 52 12.61 24.81 -1.58
CA LEU A 52 12.66 23.79 -2.63
C LEU A 52 11.59 24.03 -3.71
N ASP A 53 11.99 23.86 -4.97
CA ASP A 53 11.07 23.92 -6.12
C ASP A 53 10.03 22.78 -6.10
N ASP A 54 8.87 22.99 -6.75
CA ASP A 54 7.83 21.96 -6.96
C ASP A 54 8.23 20.98 -8.07
N LEU A 55 9.20 20.12 -7.77
CA LEU A 55 9.69 19.06 -8.64
C LEU A 55 9.74 17.73 -7.89
N ALA A 56 9.47 16.63 -8.61
CA ALA A 56 9.65 15.30 -8.06
C ALA A 56 11.14 15.01 -7.87
N ARG A 57 11.52 14.54 -6.68
CA ARG A 57 12.89 14.19 -6.32
C ARG A 57 12.98 12.71 -5.98
N PHE A 58 14.11 12.12 -6.32
CA PHE A 58 14.39 10.74 -5.97
C PHE A 58 14.85 10.65 -4.52
N TYR A 59 14.17 9.84 -3.73
CA TYR A 59 14.56 9.51 -2.37
C TYR A 59 14.76 8.01 -2.24
N THR A 60 15.70 7.61 -1.39
CA THR A 60 15.97 6.22 -1.05
C THR A 60 15.42 5.88 0.32
N ASN A 61 15.06 4.61 0.53
CA ASN A 61 14.66 4.08 1.84
C ASN A 61 13.49 4.85 2.50
N ILE A 62 12.47 5.24 1.72
CA ILE A 62 11.30 5.97 2.23
C ILE A 62 10.05 5.09 2.36
N CYS A 63 9.19 5.40 3.33
CA CYS A 63 7.92 4.72 3.60
C CYS A 63 6.70 5.61 3.31
N GLU A 64 6.82 6.50 2.32
CA GLU A 64 5.71 7.29 1.82
C GLU A 64 4.75 6.44 0.97
N PRO A 65 3.47 6.84 0.83
CA PRO A 65 2.59 6.16 -0.10
C PRO A 65 3.12 6.34 -1.53
N PHE A 66 3.21 5.25 -2.29
CA PHE A 66 3.73 5.30 -3.65
C PHE A 66 2.71 5.85 -4.65
N THR A 67 1.42 5.82 -4.31
CA THR A 67 0.39 6.40 -5.16
C THR A 67 -0.90 6.70 -4.39
N LEU A 68 -1.65 7.67 -4.89
CA LEU A 68 -3.03 7.95 -4.50
C LEU A 68 -3.95 7.46 -5.62
N GLN A 69 -4.88 6.59 -5.27
CA GLN A 69 -5.96 6.18 -6.16
C GLN A 69 -7.25 6.89 -5.78
N ILE A 70 -7.88 7.52 -6.77
CA ILE A 70 -9.17 8.20 -6.63
C ILE A 70 -10.24 7.31 -7.29
N ARG A 71 -11.14 6.73 -6.48
CA ARG A 71 -12.28 5.95 -6.99
C ARG A 71 -13.57 6.76 -6.86
N ARG A 72 -14.25 6.97 -7.98
CA ARG A 72 -15.59 7.58 -7.98
C ARG A 72 -16.64 6.51 -7.74
N PHE A 73 -17.57 6.80 -6.83
CA PHE A 73 -18.75 5.98 -6.54
C PHE A 73 -20.02 6.66 -7.08
N LYS A 74 -21.14 5.93 -7.04
CA LYS A 74 -22.45 6.50 -7.34
C LYS A 74 -22.75 7.67 -6.39
N HIS A 75 -23.50 8.66 -6.86
CA HIS A 75 -23.91 9.87 -6.12
C HIS A 75 -22.77 10.84 -5.75
N ASN A 76 -21.81 11.06 -6.64
CA ASN A 76 -20.69 12.02 -6.47
C ASN A 76 -19.76 11.75 -5.27
N ASN A 77 -19.82 10.55 -4.68
CA ASN A 77 -18.90 10.16 -3.62
C ASN A 77 -17.54 9.75 -4.20
N VAL A 78 -16.47 10.09 -3.50
CA VAL A 78 -15.10 9.74 -3.89
C VAL A 78 -14.43 9.00 -2.74
N LYS A 79 -13.79 7.88 -3.04
CA LYS A 79 -12.87 7.19 -2.14
C LYS A 79 -11.43 7.52 -2.55
N LEU A 80 -10.68 8.05 -1.60
CA LEU A 80 -9.25 8.28 -1.72
C LEU A 80 -8.52 7.11 -1.04
N ILE A 81 -7.59 6.47 -1.75
CA ILE A 81 -6.85 5.33 -1.25
C ILE A 81 -5.36 5.63 -1.43
N TRP A 82 -4.63 5.72 -0.32
CA TRP A 82 -3.17 5.83 -0.34
C TRP A 82 -2.58 4.44 -0.25
N TRP A 83 -1.78 4.07 -1.25
CA TRP A 83 -1.18 2.74 -1.32
C TRP A 83 0.26 2.78 -0.84
N PHE A 84 0.60 1.77 -0.03
CA PHE A 84 1.93 1.55 0.50
C PHE A 84 2.43 0.18 0.06
N VAL A 85 3.75 -0.02 0.13
CA VAL A 85 4.35 -1.35 0.04
C VAL A 85 4.65 -1.80 1.47
N ALA A 86 4.24 -3.01 1.82
CA ALA A 86 4.47 -3.60 3.12
C ALA A 86 5.00 -5.02 2.96
N VAL A 87 5.69 -5.49 3.99
CA VAL A 87 6.10 -6.89 4.13
C VAL A 87 5.42 -7.46 5.36
N VAL A 88 4.89 -8.66 5.21
CA VAL A 88 4.34 -9.45 6.31
C VAL A 88 5.45 -10.29 6.92
N ASP A 89 5.29 -10.60 8.20
CA ASP A 89 6.11 -11.61 8.87
C ASP A 89 5.38 -12.95 8.75
N GLU A 90 5.87 -13.86 7.90
CA GLU A 90 5.24 -15.16 7.63
C GLU A 90 5.45 -16.15 8.78
N ASP A 91 6.47 -15.95 9.63
CA ASP A 91 6.77 -16.82 10.77
C ASP A 91 5.85 -16.56 11.96
N VAL A 92 5.13 -15.43 11.94
CA VAL A 92 4.15 -15.07 12.96
C VAL A 92 2.78 -15.58 12.54
N SER A 93 2.20 -16.47 13.36
CA SER A 93 0.85 -16.95 13.14
C SER A 93 -0.13 -15.76 13.06
N PRO A 94 -1.02 -15.74 12.05
CA PRO A 94 -1.99 -14.66 11.94
C PRO A 94 -2.89 -14.65 13.18
N LYS A 95 -3.16 -13.46 13.69
CA LYS A 95 -4.16 -13.27 14.75
C LYS A 95 -5.54 -13.60 14.19
N GLU A 96 -6.46 -13.99 15.07
CA GLU A 96 -7.88 -14.10 14.70
C GLU A 96 -8.32 -12.80 14.03
N THR A 97 -8.82 -12.92 12.80
CA THR A 97 -9.27 -11.78 12.01
C THR A 97 -10.56 -11.24 12.60
N MET A 98 -10.68 -9.92 12.69
CA MET A 98 -11.95 -9.31 13.10
C MET A 98 -13.02 -9.43 11.98
N GLU A 99 -12.60 -9.76 10.76
CA GLU A 99 -13.48 -9.99 9.61
C GLU A 99 -13.48 -11.47 9.18
N ASP A 100 -14.44 -12.26 9.66
CA ASP A 100 -14.64 -13.71 9.37
C ASP A 100 -14.91 -14.07 7.89
N ARG A 101 -14.68 -13.15 6.94
CA ARG A 101 -15.13 -13.27 5.54
C ARG A 101 -14.03 -13.26 4.49
N CYS A 102 -12.77 -13.18 4.89
CA CYS A 102 -11.63 -13.11 3.97
C CYS A 102 -10.71 -14.33 4.14
N VAL A 103 -10.35 -14.95 3.01
CA VAL A 103 -9.28 -15.95 2.94
C VAL A 103 -8.03 -15.23 2.44
N VAL A 104 -6.92 -15.38 3.18
CA VAL A 104 -5.62 -14.81 2.80
C VAL A 104 -4.88 -15.80 1.92
N GLU A 105 -4.39 -15.33 0.78
CA GLU A 105 -3.61 -16.12 -0.16
C GLU A 105 -2.36 -15.34 -0.57
N PHE A 106 -1.22 -16.03 -0.60
CA PHE A 106 0.04 -15.48 -1.08
C PHE A 106 0.28 -15.93 -2.53
N TYR A 107 0.76 -15.00 -3.34
CA TYR A 107 0.95 -15.21 -4.78
C TYR A 107 2.27 -14.58 -5.23
N SER A 108 2.90 -15.18 -6.24
CA SER A 108 4.01 -14.52 -6.94
C SER A 108 3.54 -13.27 -7.70
N TYR A 109 4.48 -12.43 -8.10
CA TYR A 109 4.20 -11.20 -8.86
C TYR A 109 3.43 -11.46 -10.15
N THR A 110 3.70 -12.56 -10.85
CA THR A 110 3.01 -12.89 -12.09
C THR A 110 1.61 -13.45 -11.83
N GLU A 111 1.46 -14.30 -10.81
CA GLU A 111 0.17 -14.93 -10.51
C GLU A 111 -0.86 -13.94 -9.97
N VAL A 112 -0.45 -13.04 -9.07
CA VAL A 112 -1.37 -12.07 -8.44
C VAL A 112 -2.08 -11.18 -9.46
N LEU A 113 -1.40 -10.84 -10.56
CA LEU A 113 -1.96 -10.04 -11.64
C LEU A 113 -3.08 -10.75 -12.41
N ASN A 114 -3.09 -12.09 -12.40
CA ASN A 114 -4.16 -12.88 -13.00
C ASN A 114 -5.30 -13.18 -12.00
N LYS A 115 -5.04 -13.05 -10.70
CA LYS A 115 -5.99 -13.37 -9.62
C LYS A 115 -6.83 -12.19 -9.16
N LEU A 116 -6.23 -11.00 -9.06
CA LEU A 116 -6.95 -9.79 -8.64
C LEU A 116 -8.17 -9.54 -9.52
N THR A 117 -9.31 -9.30 -8.90
CA THR A 117 -10.59 -9.16 -9.63
C THR A 117 -10.66 -7.85 -10.41
N PHE A 118 -10.23 -6.74 -9.80
CA PHE A 118 -10.39 -5.41 -10.38
C PHE A 118 -9.13 -4.95 -11.13
N GLN A 119 -9.31 -4.43 -12.35
CA GLN A 119 -8.19 -3.87 -13.15
C GLN A 119 -7.44 -2.78 -12.40
N MET A 120 -8.18 -1.93 -11.68
CA MET A 120 -7.60 -0.86 -10.89
C MET A 120 -6.64 -1.36 -9.81
N ASP A 121 -6.88 -2.54 -9.22
CA ASP A 121 -5.95 -3.12 -8.24
C ASP A 121 -4.72 -3.69 -8.93
N ARG A 122 -4.91 -4.37 -10.08
CA ARG A 122 -3.80 -4.86 -10.93
C ARG A 122 -2.84 -3.73 -11.31
N ASP A 123 -3.37 -2.56 -11.66
CA ASP A 123 -2.56 -1.40 -12.02
C ASP A 123 -1.75 -0.85 -10.83
N MET A 124 -2.28 -0.94 -9.59
CA MET A 124 -1.53 -0.54 -8.40
C MET A 124 -0.43 -1.55 -8.07
N VAL A 125 -0.71 -2.85 -8.17
CA VAL A 125 0.29 -3.90 -7.95
C VAL A 125 1.42 -3.82 -8.97
N LYS A 126 1.14 -3.57 -10.25
CA LYS A 126 2.18 -3.35 -11.26
C LYS A 126 3.13 -2.21 -10.92
N LYS A 127 2.60 -1.10 -10.38
CA LYS A 127 3.43 0.02 -9.91
C LYS A 127 4.28 -0.38 -8.71
N ALA A 128 3.69 -1.07 -7.73
CA ALA A 128 4.39 -1.55 -6.55
C ALA A 128 5.54 -2.51 -6.92
N ILE A 129 5.29 -3.49 -7.79
CA ILE A 129 6.30 -4.43 -8.30
C ILE A 129 7.49 -3.66 -8.90
N LYS A 130 7.23 -2.73 -9.83
CA LYS A 130 8.29 -1.93 -10.44
C LYS A 130 9.12 -1.14 -9.41
N ILE A 131 8.48 -0.61 -8.38
CA ILE A 131 9.17 0.11 -7.31
C ILE A 131 10.03 -0.83 -6.47
N VAL A 132 9.52 -2.01 -6.11
CA VAL A 132 10.26 -3.01 -5.34
C VAL A 132 11.46 -3.52 -6.14
N GLU A 133 11.27 -3.87 -7.41
CA GLU A 133 12.35 -4.29 -8.31
C GLU A 133 13.42 -3.19 -8.44
N ASN A 134 13.03 -1.93 -8.64
CA ASN A 134 13.99 -0.82 -8.68
C ASN A 134 14.71 -0.53 -7.35
N THR A 135 14.19 -1.06 -6.23
CA THR A 135 14.77 -0.84 -4.90
C THR A 135 15.72 -1.97 -4.51
N TYR A 136 15.35 -3.22 -4.78
CA TYR A 136 15.94 -4.42 -4.18
C TYR A 136 16.54 -5.40 -5.19
N THR A 137 16.53 -5.12 -6.48
CA THR A 137 17.26 -5.95 -7.45
C THR A 137 18.73 -5.55 -7.44
N GLU A 138 19.62 -6.53 -7.25
CA GLU A 138 21.09 -6.39 -7.37
C GLU A 138 21.53 -6.05 -8.79
#